data_AF-A0A520XMA9-F1
#
_entry.id   AF-A0A520XMA9-F1
#
_cell.length_a   1.000
_cell.length_b   1.000
_cell.length_c   1.000
_cell.angle_alpha   90.00
_cell.angle_beta   90.00
_cell.angle_gamma   90.00
#
_symmetry.space_group_name_H-M   'P 1'
#
loop_
_entity.id
_entity.type
_entity.pdbx_description
1 polymer ?
#
loop_
_entity_poly.entity_id
_entity_poly.type
_entity_poly.pdbx_seq_one_letter_code
_entity_poly.pdbx_strand_id
1 'polypeptide(L)'
;MGDIERDAHAGPVPDAAWEADAVARAEKGRVEIFNATRPGGLDGWTMDLDQYQAVHDHILEMLDDHADDDGTIKLQDVVDSAQDRFGDHELFPKGRLTNYVRYTKTDMEARCEVERIRRSSPQRITRWRNGRGETS
;
A
#
# COMPACT_ATOMS: atom_id res chain seq x y z
N MET A 1 19.88 -19.13 -3.47
CA MET A 1 18.64 -18.61 -4.10
C MET A 1 18.84 -17.11 -4.13
N GLY A 2 19.24 -16.56 -5.28
CA GLY A 2 19.59 -15.14 -5.34
C GLY A 2 18.33 -14.32 -5.20
N ASP A 3 18.29 -13.43 -4.21
CA ASP A 3 17.31 -12.35 -4.15
C ASP A 3 17.41 -11.57 -5.46
N ILE A 4 16.40 -11.72 -6.32
CA ILE A 4 16.23 -10.83 -7.45
C ILE A 4 15.84 -9.50 -6.81
N GLU A 5 16.82 -8.60 -6.66
CA GLU A 5 16.58 -7.23 -6.23
C GLU A 5 15.55 -6.62 -7.19
N ARG A 6 14.34 -6.41 -6.68
CA ARG A 6 13.19 -5.98 -7.48
C ARG A 6 13.32 -4.51 -7.81
N ASP A 7 13.03 -4.14 -9.05
CA ASP A 7 12.88 -2.73 -9.41
C ASP A 7 11.64 -2.16 -8.71
N ALA A 8 11.87 -1.23 -7.78
CA ALA A 8 10.83 -0.53 -7.05
C ALA A 8 9.90 0.29 -7.97
N HIS A 9 10.27 0.53 -9.23
CA HIS A 9 9.51 1.33 -10.21
C HIS A 9 8.71 0.47 -11.22
N ALA A 10 8.60 -0.84 -11.03
CA ALA A 10 7.91 -1.74 -11.95
C ALA A 10 6.36 -1.66 -11.92
N GLY A 11 5.79 -0.71 -11.17
CA GLY A 11 4.35 -0.52 -11.02
C GLY A 11 3.66 0.01 -12.29
N PRO A 12 2.36 -0.26 -12.51
CA PRO A 12 1.61 0.21 -13.69
C PRO A 12 1.24 1.71 -13.65
N VAL A 13 2.18 2.58 -13.28
CA VAL A 13 2.02 4.05 -13.32
C VAL A 13 3.10 4.68 -14.21
N PRO A 14 2.81 5.81 -14.88
CA PRO A 14 3.78 6.45 -15.77
C PRO A 14 5.01 6.99 -15.02
N ASP A 15 6.15 7.09 -15.70
CA ASP A 15 7.40 7.66 -15.15
C ASP A 15 7.22 9.04 -14.50
N ALA A 16 6.34 9.88 -15.06
CA ALA A 16 6.03 11.19 -14.48
C ALA A 16 5.42 11.12 -13.07
N ALA A 17 4.70 10.05 -12.73
CA ALA A 17 4.19 9.82 -11.38
C ALA A 17 5.32 9.47 -10.42
N TRP A 18 6.26 8.62 -10.86
CA TRP A 18 7.47 8.27 -10.12
C TRP A 18 8.35 9.49 -9.86
N GLU A 19 8.55 10.34 -10.86
CA GLU A 19 9.28 11.58 -10.71
C GLU A 19 8.60 12.53 -9.70
N ALA A 20 7.27 12.66 -9.75
CA ALA A 20 6.52 13.46 -8.79
C ALA A 20 6.66 12.95 -7.35
N ASP A 21 6.61 11.63 -7.13
CA ASP A 21 6.85 11.02 -5.80
C ASP A 21 8.28 11.26 -5.33
N ALA A 22 9.28 11.08 -6.20
CA ALA A 22 10.68 11.35 -5.87
C ALA A 22 10.88 12.80 -5.41
N VAL A 23 10.28 13.76 -6.11
CA VAL A 23 10.30 15.18 -5.73
C VAL A 23 9.58 15.41 -4.41
N ALA A 24 8.39 14.84 -4.21
CA ALA A 24 7.64 14.97 -2.96
C ALA A 24 8.43 14.44 -1.75
N ARG A 25 9.11 13.30 -1.92
CA ARG A 25 9.94 12.70 -0.87
C ARG A 25 11.15 13.58 -0.56
N ALA A 26 11.89 13.98 -1.59
CA ALA A 26 13.13 14.73 -1.44
C ALA A 26 12.91 16.16 -0.91
N GLU A 27 11.87 16.85 -1.38
CA GLU A 27 11.69 18.27 -1.11
C GLU A 27 10.66 18.57 -0.02
N LYS A 28 9.70 17.67 0.20
CA LYS A 28 8.55 17.95 1.07
C LYS A 28 8.42 16.97 2.24
N GLY A 29 9.21 15.89 2.27
CA GLY A 29 9.06 14.83 3.26
C GLY A 29 7.71 14.12 3.16
N ARG A 30 7.18 13.99 1.94
CA ARG A 30 5.86 13.38 1.70
C ARG A 30 5.93 12.33 0.59
N VAL A 31 4.99 11.41 0.62
CA VAL A 31 4.77 10.40 -0.43
C VAL A 31 3.60 10.84 -1.30
N GLU A 32 3.77 10.83 -2.61
CA GLU A 32 2.65 10.90 -3.55
C GLU A 32 1.94 9.54 -3.57
N ILE A 33 0.63 9.55 -3.33
CA ILE A 33 -0.16 8.32 -3.34
C ILE A 33 -0.46 7.96 -4.78
N PHE A 34 0.07 6.83 -5.23
CA PHE A 34 -0.22 6.29 -6.55
C PHE A 34 -1.59 5.62 -6.61
N ASN A 35 -2.18 5.71 -7.78
CA ASN A 35 -3.42 5.02 -8.10
C ASN A 35 -3.42 4.67 -9.59
N ALA A 36 -3.12 3.41 -9.90
CA ALA A 36 -3.05 2.88 -11.26
C ALA A 36 -4.38 2.97 -12.04
N THR A 37 -5.50 3.26 -11.38
CA THR A 37 -6.81 3.45 -12.04
C THR A 37 -7.07 4.89 -12.47
N ARG A 38 -6.24 5.85 -12.06
CA ARG A 38 -6.38 7.27 -12.38
C ARG A 38 -5.56 7.63 -13.62
N PRO A 39 -6.06 8.54 -14.49
CA PRO A 39 -5.23 9.16 -15.51
C PRO A 39 -4.00 9.82 -14.87
N GLY A 40 -2.80 9.48 -15.35
CA GLY A 40 -1.54 10.00 -14.79
C GLY A 40 -0.99 9.26 -13.57
N GLY A 41 -1.69 8.22 -13.07
CA GLY A 41 -1.15 7.32 -12.03
C GLY A 41 -1.11 7.87 -10.61
N LEU A 42 -1.54 9.12 -10.37
CA LEU A 42 -1.60 9.74 -9.05
C LEU A 42 -3.04 9.79 -8.51
N ASP A 43 -3.22 9.61 -7.20
CA ASP A 43 -4.52 9.75 -6.53
C ASP A 43 -4.90 11.22 -6.27
N GLY A 44 -3.91 12.12 -6.31
CA GLY A 44 -4.07 13.55 -5.96
C GLY A 44 -3.98 13.82 -4.45
N TRP A 45 -3.53 12.83 -3.67
CA TRP A 45 -3.25 12.93 -2.24
C TRP A 45 -1.77 12.68 -1.97
N THR A 46 -1.26 13.35 -0.94
CA THR A 46 0.06 13.08 -0.38
C THR A 46 -0.03 12.72 1.09
N MET A 47 0.88 11.90 1.58
CA MET A 47 0.99 11.51 2.98
C MET A 47 2.35 11.92 3.54
N ASP A 48 2.42 12.26 4.82
CA ASP A 48 3.71 12.44 5.49
C ASP A 48 4.54 11.14 5.43
N LEU A 49 5.86 11.25 5.29
CA LEU A 49 6.74 10.10 5.08
C LEU A 49 6.69 9.10 6.24
N ASP A 50 6.72 9.57 7.48
CA ASP A 50 6.73 8.70 8.66
C ASP A 50 5.35 8.06 8.88
N GLN A 51 4.28 8.82 8.62
CA GLN A 51 2.92 8.27 8.61
C GLN A 51 2.75 7.17 7.54
N TYR A 52 3.26 7.42 6.34
CA TYR A 52 3.20 6.45 5.24
C TYR A 52 3.96 5.17 5.62
N GLN A 53 5.20 5.31 6.08
CA GLN A 53 6.06 4.18 6.41
C GLN A 53 5.45 3.33 7.53
N ALA A 54 4.93 3.96 8.60
CA ALA A 54 4.30 3.23 9.70
C ALA A 54 3.08 2.40 9.25
N VAL A 55 2.24 2.96 8.38
CA VAL A 55 1.05 2.26 7.87
C VAL A 55 1.44 1.19 6.84
N HIS A 56 2.40 1.49 6.00
CA HIS A 56 2.95 0.57 5.01
C HIS A 56 3.49 -0.70 5.67
N ASP A 57 4.39 -0.53 6.64
CA ASP A 57 5.01 -1.64 7.35
C ASP A 57 3.98 -2.45 8.12
N HIS A 58 3.00 -1.77 8.73
CA HIS A 58 1.91 -2.44 9.41
C HIS A 58 1.03 -3.30 8.48
N ILE A 59 0.74 -2.82 7.25
CA ILE A 59 0.00 -3.63 6.26
C ILE A 59 0.79 -4.90 5.91
N LEU A 60 2.11 -4.77 5.73
CA LEU A 60 2.98 -5.89 5.40
C LEU A 60 3.10 -6.89 6.56
N GLU A 61 3.28 -6.41 7.79
CA GLU A 61 3.27 -7.20 9.02
C GLU A 61 1.97 -7.99 9.15
N MET A 62 0.82 -7.34 8.97
CA MET A 62 -0.49 -7.99 9.00
C MET A 62 -0.65 -9.07 7.92
N LEU A 63 -0.09 -8.86 6.73
CA LEU A 63 -0.12 -9.87 5.66
C LEU A 63 0.77 -11.07 5.97
N ASP A 64 1.91 -10.86 6.63
CA ASP A 64 2.88 -11.93 6.90
C ASP A 64 2.46 -12.76 8.13
N ASP A 65 1.92 -12.11 9.16
CA ASP A 65 1.66 -12.75 10.46
C ASP A 65 0.19 -13.16 10.66
N HIS A 66 -0.74 -12.53 9.93
CA HIS A 66 -2.19 -12.65 10.19
C HIS A 66 -3.04 -12.98 8.96
N ALA A 67 -2.42 -13.29 7.81
CA ALA A 67 -3.18 -13.79 6.68
C ALA A 67 -3.83 -15.16 6.98
N ASP A 68 -4.99 -15.40 6.35
CA ASP A 68 -5.63 -16.73 6.35
C ASP A 68 -4.74 -17.74 5.60
N ASP A 69 -5.05 -19.04 5.68
CA ASP A 69 -4.27 -20.13 5.05
C ASP A 69 -4.06 -19.96 3.53
N ASP A 70 -4.92 -19.19 2.85
CA ASP A 70 -4.80 -18.86 1.42
C ASP A 70 -3.81 -17.70 1.13
N GLY A 71 -3.23 -17.13 2.19
CA GLY A 71 -2.30 -16.01 2.17
C GLY A 71 -2.98 -14.66 1.95
N THR A 72 -4.30 -14.56 2.13
CA THR A 72 -5.03 -13.30 2.00
C THR A 72 -5.50 -12.80 3.37
N ILE A 73 -5.74 -11.49 3.51
CA ILE A 73 -6.35 -10.90 4.71
C ILE A 73 -7.50 -9.96 4.33
N LYS A 74 -8.49 -9.81 5.21
CA LYS A 74 -9.54 -8.79 5.03
C LYS A 74 -8.96 -7.42 5.29
N LEU A 75 -9.26 -6.47 4.40
CA LEU A 75 -8.81 -5.09 4.57
C LEU A 75 -9.37 -4.44 5.84
N GLN A 76 -10.56 -4.85 6.28
CA GLN A 76 -11.16 -4.30 7.51
C GLN A 76 -10.35 -4.70 8.75
N ASP A 77 -9.86 -5.94 8.83
CA ASP A 77 -9.04 -6.41 9.95
C ASP A 77 -7.73 -5.61 10.05
N VAL A 78 -7.15 -5.22 8.91
CA VAL A 78 -5.99 -4.32 8.85
C VAL A 78 -6.34 -2.90 9.31
N VAL A 79 -7.51 -2.38 8.95
CA VAL A 79 -7.98 -1.07 9.42
C VAL A 79 -8.17 -1.06 10.92
N ASP A 80 -8.80 -2.10 11.47
CA ASP A 80 -9.09 -2.21 12.89
C ASP A 80 -7.78 -2.37 13.69
N SER A 81 -6.86 -3.22 13.23
CA SER A 81 -5.53 -3.37 13.83
C SER A 81 -4.71 -2.07 13.80
N ALA A 82 -4.73 -1.34 12.68
CA ALA A 82 -4.07 -0.05 12.58
C ALA A 82 -4.69 0.99 13.53
N GLN A 83 -6.00 0.97 13.67
CA GLN A 83 -6.73 1.85 14.57
C GLN A 83 -6.39 1.57 16.03
N ASP A 84 -6.27 0.29 16.41
CA ASP A 84 -5.85 -0.12 17.76
C ASP A 84 -4.39 0.24 18.04
N ARG A 85 -3.51 0.06 17.06
CA ARG A 85 -2.06 0.32 17.22
C ARG A 85 -1.72 1.81 17.22
N PHE A 86 -2.35 2.58 16.35
CA PHE A 86 -1.94 3.95 16.05
C PHE A 86 -2.97 5.02 16.41
N GLY A 87 -4.14 4.65 16.93
CA GLY A 87 -5.25 5.56 17.20
C GLY A 87 -4.89 6.74 18.12
N ASP A 88 -4.03 6.50 19.10
CA ASP A 88 -3.53 7.52 20.04
C ASP A 88 -2.06 7.90 19.79
N HIS A 89 -1.47 7.44 18.69
CA HIS A 89 -0.06 7.66 18.38
C HIS A 89 0.18 9.08 17.88
N GLU A 90 1.29 9.70 18.27
CA GLU A 90 1.61 11.11 17.96
C GLU A 90 1.70 11.40 16.46
N LEU A 91 2.14 10.41 15.66
CA LEU A 91 2.13 10.49 14.20
C LEU A 91 0.72 10.68 13.63
N PHE A 92 -0.34 10.27 14.32
CA PHE A 92 -1.72 10.34 13.85
C PHE A 92 -2.58 11.16 14.82
N PRO A 93 -2.38 12.49 14.92
CA PRO A 93 -3.02 13.31 15.96
C PRO A 93 -4.55 13.39 15.87
N LYS A 94 -5.13 12.98 14.73
CA LYS A 94 -6.58 12.88 14.54
C LYS A 94 -7.12 11.47 14.75
N GLY A 95 -6.25 10.48 14.97
CA GLY A 95 -6.57 9.12 15.37
C GLY A 95 -7.52 8.35 14.46
N ARG A 96 -7.67 8.71 13.18
CA ARG A 96 -8.59 8.04 12.25
C ARG A 96 -7.82 7.37 11.13
N LEU A 97 -7.59 6.06 11.26
CA LEU A 97 -6.63 5.33 10.41
C LEU A 97 -7.23 4.75 9.12
N THR A 98 -8.56 4.70 8.99
CA THR A 98 -9.22 4.10 7.81
C THR A 98 -8.73 4.66 6.48
N ASN A 99 -8.60 5.98 6.35
CA ASN A 99 -8.14 6.58 5.09
C ASN A 99 -6.64 6.39 4.88
N TYR A 100 -5.84 6.43 5.95
CA TYR A 100 -4.41 6.15 5.87
C TYR A 100 -4.17 4.76 5.29
N VAL A 101 -4.80 3.73 5.88
CA VAL A 101 -4.70 2.35 5.40
C VAL A 101 -5.18 2.22 3.95
N ARG A 102 -6.32 2.81 3.60
CA ARG A 102 -6.87 2.69 2.23
C ARG A 102 -6.01 3.39 1.18
N TYR A 103 -5.46 4.55 1.47
CA TYR A 103 -4.59 5.27 0.54
C TYR A 103 -3.24 4.57 0.41
N THR A 104 -2.59 4.20 1.52
CA THR A 104 -1.35 3.44 1.49
C THR A 104 -1.53 2.12 0.74
N LYS A 105 -2.59 1.37 0.99
CA LYS A 105 -2.89 0.14 0.24
C LYS A 105 -3.10 0.40 -1.25
N THR A 106 -3.80 1.47 -1.62
CA THR A 106 -3.99 1.84 -3.05
C THR A 106 -2.67 2.12 -3.73
N ASP A 107 -1.77 2.83 -3.04
CA ASP A 107 -0.42 3.11 -3.50
C ASP A 107 0.40 1.80 -3.62
N MET A 108 0.37 0.94 -2.61
CA MET A 108 1.03 -0.38 -2.64
C MET A 108 0.50 -1.29 -3.76
N GLU A 109 -0.77 -1.20 -4.14
CA GLU A 109 -1.29 -1.88 -5.34
C GLU A 109 -0.64 -1.35 -6.62
N ALA A 110 -0.52 -0.02 -6.72
CA ALA A 110 0.10 0.64 -7.86
C ALA A 110 1.62 0.45 -7.91
N ARG A 111 2.27 0.14 -6.79
CA ARG A 111 3.68 -0.23 -6.68
C ARG A 111 3.94 -1.73 -6.81
N CYS A 112 2.88 -2.54 -7.01
CA CYS A 112 2.99 -4.01 -7.11
C CYS A 112 3.61 -4.65 -5.84
N GLU A 113 3.22 -4.17 -4.66
CA GLU A 113 3.64 -4.74 -3.37
C GLU A 113 2.54 -5.61 -2.76
N VAL A 114 1.29 -5.21 -2.99
CA VAL A 114 0.09 -5.96 -2.63
C VAL A 114 -0.84 -6.05 -3.83
N GLU A 115 -1.73 -7.03 -3.83
CA GLU A 115 -2.80 -7.14 -4.80
C GLU A 115 -4.16 -7.23 -4.10
N ARG A 116 -5.16 -6.56 -4.69
CA ARG A 116 -6.54 -6.71 -4.29
C ARG A 116 -7.13 -7.99 -4.88
N ILE A 117 -7.76 -8.79 -4.04
CA ILE A 117 -8.58 -9.92 -4.49
C ILE A 117 -9.89 -9.39 -5.11
N ARG A 118 -10.06 -9.63 -6.41
CA ARG A 118 -11.26 -9.19 -7.14
C ARG A 118 -12.50 -9.97 -6.67
N ARG A 119 -13.66 -9.31 -6.71
CA ARG A 119 -14.99 -9.89 -6.41
C ARG A 119 -15.10 -10.53 -5.01
N SER A 120 -14.32 -10.05 -4.04
CA SER A 120 -14.44 -10.45 -2.64
C SER A 120 -15.24 -9.43 -1.83
N SER A 121 -16.12 -9.91 -0.93
CA SER A 121 -16.83 -9.12 0.07
C SER A 121 -16.81 -9.86 1.41
N PRO A 122 -16.20 -9.31 2.47
CA PRO A 122 -15.48 -8.02 2.51
C PRO A 122 -14.25 -7.99 1.60
N GLN A 123 -13.74 -6.80 1.28
CA GLN A 123 -12.54 -6.65 0.42
C GLN A 123 -11.33 -7.33 1.07
N ARG A 124 -10.59 -8.11 0.27
CA ARG A 124 -9.36 -8.80 0.70
C ARG A 124 -8.16 -8.37 -0.12
N ILE A 125 -6.98 -8.49 0.48
CA ILE A 125 -5.67 -8.22 -0.13
C ILE A 125 -4.70 -9.37 0.14
N THR A 126 -3.66 -9.49 -0.69
CA THR A 126 -2.52 -10.40 -0.46
C THR A 126 -1.23 -9.75 -0.94
N ARG A 127 -0.08 -10.34 -0.62
CA ARG A 127 1.22 -9.94 -1.17
C ARG A 127 1.17 -10.05 -2.70
N TRP A 128 1.80 -9.10 -3.40
CA TRP A 128 1.91 -9.17 -4.85
C TRP A 128 2.70 -10.40 -5.27
N ARG A 129 2.04 -11.29 -6.02
CA ARG A 129 2.66 -12.48 -6.61
C ARG A 129 2.91 -12.17 -8.07
N ASN A 130 4.08 -11.59 -8.36
CA ASN A 130 4.55 -11.21 -9.69
C ASN A 130 3.98 -12.14 -10.76
N GLY A 131 3.10 -11.61 -11.63
CA GLY A 131 2.15 -12.40 -12.41
C GLY A 131 2.73 -13.66 -13.03
N ARG A 132 2.59 -14.80 -12.33
CA ARG A 132 2.52 -16.13 -12.95
C ARG A 132 1.06 -16.53 -12.94
N GLY A 133 0.32 -15.94 -13.87
CA GLY A 133 -0.80 -16.63 -14.48
C GLY A 133 -0.24 -17.56 -15.55
N GLU A 134 0.20 -18.76 -15.15
CA GLU A 134 -0.02 -19.92 -16.01
C GLU A 134 -1.55 -20.04 -16.13
N THR A 135 -2.12 -19.46 -17.18
CA THR A 135 -3.46 -19.82 -17.63
C THR A 135 -3.39 -21.26 -18.11
N SER A 136 -3.93 -22.18 -17.31
CA SER A 136 -4.46 -23.45 -17.83
C SER A 136 -5.71 -23.19 -18.67
#